data_AF-A0A496V2U3-F1
#
_entry.id   AF-A0A496V2U3-F1
#
_cell.length_a   1.000
_cell.length_b   1.000
_cell.length_c   1.000
_cell.angle_alpha   90.00
_cell.angle_beta   90.00
_cell.angle_gamma   90.00
#
_symmetry.space_group_name_H-M   'P 1'
#
loop_
_entity.id
_entity.type
_entity.pdbx_description
1 polymer ?
#
loop_
_entity_poly.entity_id
_entity_poly.type
_entity_poly.pdbx_seq_one_letter_code
_entity_poly.pdbx_strand_id
1 'polypeptide(L)'
;MDSQAITITLPAPIYHQIKQQSQLMQRSVAEQLVAVVIDYSQTLDNDIEWELAQLELLTDQELRQAAQLSVSREQSDSMQELVEKQQREGLSVSESQQAQQLSHFFNRVMLIRAKAAFLLKKRGYDMMTIKTENE
;
A
#
# COMPACT_ATOMS: atom_id res chain seq x y z
N MET A 1 -4.50 18.56 23.90
CA MET A 1 -4.31 17.97 22.57
C MET A 1 -3.09 18.64 22.01
N ASP A 2 -1.94 18.00 22.13
CA ASP A 2 -0.66 18.58 21.77
C ASP A 2 -0.55 18.57 20.24
N SER A 3 -0.57 19.74 19.62
CA SER A 3 -0.41 19.90 18.18
C SER A 3 1.02 20.31 17.87
N GLN A 4 1.68 19.56 17.00
CA GLN A 4 3.04 19.85 16.55
C GLN A 4 3.03 20.18 15.06
N ALA A 5 3.51 21.37 14.72
CA ALA A 5 3.60 21.83 13.34
C ALA A 5 4.80 21.18 12.65
N ILE A 6 4.55 20.54 11.51
CA ILE A 6 5.58 19.96 10.66
C ILE A 6 5.55 20.64 9.29
N THR A 7 6.72 20.95 8.73
CA THR A 7 6.85 21.41 7.34
C THR A 7 7.28 20.22 6.50
N ILE A 8 6.49 19.90 5.48
CA ILE A 8 6.79 18.78 4.57
C ILE A 8 7.00 19.32 3.16
N THR A 9 7.94 18.71 2.44
CA THR A 9 8.18 19.03 1.02
C THR A 9 7.48 17.96 0.19
N LEU A 10 6.49 18.38 -0.60
CA LEU A 10 5.73 17.49 -1.47
C LEU A 10 6.18 17.67 -2.92
N PRO A 11 6.28 16.58 -3.71
CA PRO A 11 6.38 16.70 -5.15
C PRO A 11 5.21 17.52 -5.70
N ALA A 12 5.51 18.42 -6.64
CA ALA A 12 4.51 19.31 -7.22
C ALA A 12 3.21 18.61 -7.69
N PRO A 13 3.26 17.42 -8.34
CA PRO A 13 2.04 16.73 -8.78
C PRO A 13 1.10 16.38 -7.62
N ILE A 14 1.68 15.91 -6.50
CA ILE A 14 0.93 15.50 -5.32
C ILE A 14 0.30 16.72 -4.63
N TYR A 15 1.08 17.81 -4.49
CA TYR A 15 0.55 19.05 -3.94
C TYR A 15 -0.64 19.58 -4.76
N HIS A 16 -0.53 19.58 -6.09
CA HIS A 16 -1.62 20.03 -6.96
C HIS A 16 -2.88 19.17 -6.80
N GLN A 17 -2.72 17.85 -6.73
CA GLN A 17 -3.84 16.93 -6.53
C GLN A 17 -4.54 17.18 -5.18
N ILE A 18 -3.80 17.31 -4.09
CA ILE A 18 -4.37 17.57 -2.76
C ILE A 18 -5.06 18.95 -2.73
N LYS A 19 -4.46 19.97 -3.36
CA LYS A 19 -5.05 21.31 -3.46
C LYS A 19 -6.36 21.32 -4.23
N GLN A 20 -6.45 20.56 -5.32
CA GLN A 20 -7.68 20.44 -6.09
C GLN A 20 -8.78 19.75 -5.28
N GLN A 21 -8.44 18.66 -4.58
CA GLN A 21 -9.37 17.95 -3.70
C GLN A 21 -9.84 18.82 -2.53
N SER A 22 -8.94 19.59 -1.93
CA SER A 22 -9.28 20.47 -0.80
C SER A 22 -10.26 21.58 -1.23
N GLN A 23 -10.12 22.11 -2.45
CA GLN A 23 -11.06 23.09 -3.01
C GLN A 23 -12.45 22.49 -3.25
N LEU A 24 -12.51 21.27 -3.78
CA LEU A 24 -13.78 20.55 -3.98
C LEU A 24 -14.49 20.26 -2.64
N MET A 25 -13.72 19.91 -1.61
CA MET A 25 -14.26 19.57 -0.28
C MET A 25 -14.40 20.76 0.66
N GLN A 26 -14.10 22.00 0.20
CA GLN A 26 -14.09 23.22 1.00
C GLN A 26 -13.29 23.09 2.32
N ARG A 27 -12.16 22.38 2.25
CA ARG A 27 -11.26 22.16 3.39
C ARG A 27 -9.89 22.77 3.10
N SER A 28 -9.12 23.04 4.15
CA SER A 28 -7.73 23.44 3.97
C SER A 28 -6.90 22.28 3.42
N VAL A 29 -5.79 22.61 2.73
CA VAL A 29 -4.84 21.61 2.22
C VAL A 29 -4.29 20.74 3.35
N ALA A 30 -4.06 21.33 4.53
CA ALA A 30 -3.57 20.62 5.71
C ALA A 30 -4.62 19.62 6.23
N GLU A 31 -5.88 20.01 6.36
CA GLU A 31 -6.96 19.11 6.80
C GLU A 31 -7.20 17.99 5.79
N GLN A 32 -7.13 18.30 4.49
CA GLN A 32 -7.26 17.29 3.44
C GLN A 32 -6.11 16.30 3.48
N LEU A 33 -4.89 16.77 3.68
CA LEU A 33 -3.71 15.92 3.84
C LEU A 33 -3.84 15.03 5.09
N VAL A 34 -4.28 15.58 6.22
CA VAL A 34 -4.54 14.81 7.44
C VAL A 34 -5.61 13.75 7.19
N ALA A 35 -6.70 14.08 6.48
CA ALA A 35 -7.73 13.13 6.12
C ALA A 35 -7.19 11.97 5.27
N VAL A 36 -6.36 12.25 4.26
CA VAL A 36 -5.69 11.21 3.45
C VAL A 36 -4.79 10.33 4.29
N VAL A 37 -4.02 10.91 5.21
CA VAL A 37 -3.14 10.13 6.11
C VAL A 37 -3.95 9.27 7.08
N ILE A 38 -5.04 9.81 7.64
CA ILE A 38 -5.93 9.06 8.54
C ILE A 38 -6.59 7.92 7.78
N ASP A 39 -7.13 8.17 6.58
CA ASP A 39 -7.77 7.16 5.75
C ASP A 39 -6.76 6.07 5.34
N TYR A 40 -5.54 6.46 4.99
CA TYR A 40 -4.44 5.52 4.76
C TYR A 40 -4.06 4.73 6.02
N SER A 41 -4.06 5.34 7.21
CA SER A 41 -3.78 4.65 8.47
C SER A 41 -4.91 3.75 8.94
N GLN A 42 -6.16 4.03 8.57
CA GLN A 42 -7.31 3.18 8.87
C GLN A 42 -7.40 2.01 7.89
N THR A 43 -6.90 2.19 6.68
CA THR A 43 -6.78 1.13 5.66
C THR A 43 -5.55 0.25 5.86
N LEU A 44 -4.52 0.75 6.54
CA LEU A 44 -3.50 -0.04 7.21
C LEU A 44 -4.11 -0.61 8.49
N ASP A 45 -4.77 -1.76 8.40
CA ASP A 45 -5.26 -2.51 9.55
C ASP A 45 -4.18 -2.58 10.66
N ASN A 46 -4.52 -2.40 11.95
CA ASN A 46 -3.55 -2.57 13.04
C ASN A 46 -2.83 -3.95 12.96
N ASP A 47 -3.49 -4.92 12.33
CA ASP A 47 -2.94 -6.24 12.03
C ASP A 47 -1.70 -6.19 11.12
N ILE A 48 -1.61 -5.26 10.16
CA ILE A 48 -0.43 -5.17 9.28
C ILE A 48 0.76 -4.57 10.01
N GLU A 49 0.58 -3.58 10.89
CA GLU A 49 1.72 -3.06 11.67
C GLU A 49 2.31 -4.14 12.59
N TRP A 50 1.43 -4.92 13.24
CA TRP A 50 1.86 -6.05 14.05
C TRP A 50 2.58 -7.13 13.22
N GLU A 51 2.04 -7.48 12.06
CA GLU A 51 2.66 -8.44 11.15
C GLU A 51 4.01 -7.95 10.61
N LEU A 52 4.13 -6.65 10.28
CA LEU A 52 5.38 -6.05 9.86
C LEU A 52 6.42 -5.99 10.98
N ALA A 53 6.00 -5.87 12.24
CA ALA A 53 6.89 -5.98 13.40
C ALA A 53 7.39 -7.42 13.60
N GLN A 54 6.53 -8.43 13.38
CA GLN A 54 6.92 -9.85 13.43
C GLN A 54 7.98 -10.21 12.40
N LEU A 55 8.00 -9.55 11.23
CA LEU A 55 9.04 -9.75 10.22
C LEU A 55 10.46 -9.50 10.76
N GLU A 56 10.62 -8.61 11.75
CA GLU A 56 11.95 -8.33 12.32
C GLU A 56 12.54 -9.53 13.08
N LEU A 57 11.68 -10.43 13.57
CA LEU A 57 12.03 -11.63 14.32
C LEU A 57 12.36 -12.83 13.42
N LEU A 58 12.02 -12.75 12.13
CA LEU A 58 12.21 -13.86 11.18
C LEU A 58 13.68 -14.10 10.84
N THR A 59 14.00 -15.35 10.53
CA THR A 59 15.29 -15.78 9.99
C THR A 59 15.48 -15.31 8.55
N ASP A 60 16.71 -15.33 8.05
CA ASP A 60 17.02 -14.90 6.68
C ASP A 60 16.37 -15.79 5.61
N GLN A 61 16.07 -17.04 5.93
CA GLN A 61 15.34 -17.94 5.02
C GLN A 61 13.87 -17.54 4.93
N GLU A 62 13.23 -17.29 6.07
CA GLU A 62 11.82 -16.87 6.14
C GLU A 62 11.64 -15.48 5.52
N LEU A 63 12.58 -14.56 5.74
CA LEU A 63 12.56 -13.25 5.09
C LEU A 63 12.70 -13.35 3.57
N ARG A 64 13.49 -14.30 3.05
CA ARG A 64 13.57 -14.53 1.60
C ARG A 64 12.27 -15.03 1.03
N GLN A 65 11.57 -15.93 1.74
CA GLN A 65 10.25 -16.38 1.35
C GLN A 65 9.23 -15.23 1.38
N ALA A 66 9.24 -14.40 2.43
CA ALA A 66 8.38 -13.23 2.55
C ALA A 66 8.64 -12.18 1.44
N ALA A 67 9.90 -11.96 1.05
CA ALA A 67 10.26 -11.07 -0.05
C ALA A 67 9.77 -11.57 -1.43
N GLN A 68 9.62 -12.89 -1.57
CA GLN A 68 9.18 -13.57 -2.79
C GLN A 68 7.67 -13.81 -2.85
N LEU A 69 6.90 -13.40 -1.83
CA LEU A 69 5.45 -13.48 -1.88
C LEU A 69 4.91 -12.82 -3.16
N SER A 70 3.94 -13.46 -3.79
CA SER A 70 3.30 -12.95 -4.99
C SER A 70 1.80 -13.08 -4.86
N VAL A 71 1.08 -12.13 -5.45
CA VAL A 71 -0.37 -12.25 -5.60
C VAL A 71 -0.66 -13.32 -6.64
N SER A 72 -1.73 -14.11 -6.46
CA SER A 72 -2.10 -15.12 -7.44
C SER A 72 -2.53 -14.48 -8.76
N ARG A 73 -2.40 -15.23 -9.85
CA ARG A 73 -2.86 -14.78 -11.17
C ARG A 73 -4.36 -14.50 -11.19
N GLU A 74 -5.14 -15.39 -10.58
CA GLU A 74 -6.59 -15.26 -10.43
C GLU A 74 -7.00 -13.96 -9.72
N GLN A 75 -6.31 -13.58 -8.65
CA GLN A 75 -6.57 -12.33 -7.92
C GLN A 75 -6.19 -11.09 -8.74
N SER A 76 -5.14 -11.20 -9.57
CA SER A 76 -4.69 -10.12 -10.47
C SER A 76 -5.68 -9.92 -11.61
N ASP A 77 -6.15 -11.01 -12.22
CA ASP A 77 -7.15 -10.99 -13.28
C ASP A 77 -8.48 -10.42 -12.73
N SER A 78 -8.91 -10.85 -11.54
CA SER A 78 -10.11 -10.32 -10.87
C SER A 78 -10.04 -8.82 -10.61
N MET A 79 -8.89 -8.31 -10.17
CA MET A 79 -8.69 -6.88 -9.96
C MET A 79 -8.74 -6.12 -11.29
N GLN A 80 -8.12 -6.66 -12.34
CA GLN A 80 -8.13 -6.05 -13.66
C GLN A 80 -9.56 -5.94 -14.22
N GLU A 81 -10.35 -7.01 -14.13
CA GLU A 81 -11.75 -7.00 -14.57
C GLU A 81 -12.58 -5.94 -13.84
N LEU A 82 -12.38 -5.78 -12.53
CA LEU A 82 -13.07 -4.76 -11.74
C LEU A 82 -12.65 -3.34 -12.15
N VAL A 83 -11.36 -3.11 -12.41
CA VAL A 83 -10.86 -1.81 -12.89
C VAL A 83 -11.44 -1.48 -14.27
N GLU A 84 -11.45 -2.44 -15.19
CA GLU A 84 -12.02 -2.27 -16.53
C GLU A 84 -13.54 -1.99 -16.46
N LYS A 85 -14.26 -2.71 -15.60
CA LYS A 85 -15.69 -2.50 -15.38
C LYS A 85 -15.97 -1.12 -14.80
N GLN A 86 -15.20 -0.70 -13.78
CA GLN A 86 -15.35 0.61 -13.15
C GLN A 86 -15.25 1.75 -14.17
N GLN A 87 -14.32 1.65 -15.12
CA GLN A 87 -14.11 2.67 -16.17
C GLN A 87 -15.25 2.70 -17.19
N ARG A 88 -15.85 1.54 -17.50
CA ARG A 88 -16.91 1.42 -18.51
C ARG A 88 -18.29 1.85 -18.01
N GLU A 89 -18.68 1.34 -16.85
CA GLU A 89 -20.08 1.38 -16.39
C GLU A 89 -20.21 1.63 -14.88
N GLY A 90 -19.09 1.74 -14.16
CA GLY A 90 -19.07 1.82 -12.70
C GLY A 90 -19.16 0.45 -12.04
N LEU A 91 -18.98 0.43 -10.71
CA LEU A 91 -19.09 -0.78 -9.91
C LEU A 91 -20.38 -0.78 -9.11
N SER A 92 -21.00 -1.95 -8.98
CA SER A 92 -22.02 -2.17 -7.96
C SER A 92 -21.41 -2.10 -6.55
N VAL A 93 -22.26 -2.04 -5.53
CA VAL A 93 -21.82 -1.99 -4.12
C VAL A 93 -20.97 -3.21 -3.75
N SER A 94 -21.39 -4.42 -4.16
CA SER A 94 -20.65 -5.65 -3.89
C SER A 94 -19.31 -5.70 -4.62
N GLU A 95 -19.25 -5.18 -5.85
CA GLU A 95 -18.00 -5.14 -6.63
C GLU A 95 -17.04 -4.09 -6.10
N SER A 96 -17.55 -2.95 -5.61
CA SER A 96 -16.74 -1.95 -4.92
C SER A 96 -16.11 -2.52 -3.65
N GLN A 97 -16.89 -3.29 -2.87
CA GLN A 97 -16.37 -4.01 -1.70
C GLN A 97 -15.30 -5.04 -2.08
N GLN A 98 -15.53 -5.81 -3.14
CA GLN A 98 -14.56 -6.77 -3.64
C GLN A 98 -13.26 -6.09 -4.11
N ALA A 99 -13.38 -4.97 -4.84
CA ALA A 99 -12.23 -4.18 -5.29
C ALA A 99 -11.44 -3.61 -4.10
N GLN A 100 -12.13 -3.13 -3.07
CA GLN A 100 -11.49 -2.68 -1.83
C GLN A 100 -10.73 -3.83 -1.16
N GLN A 101 -11.36 -5.00 -0.96
CA GLN A 101 -10.73 -6.17 -0.34
C GLN A 101 -9.49 -6.63 -1.12
N LEU A 102 -9.58 -6.71 -2.44
CA LEU A 102 -8.44 -7.05 -3.29
C LEU A 102 -7.35 -5.98 -3.17
N SER A 103 -7.70 -4.69 -3.16
CA SER A 103 -6.72 -3.60 -3.00
C SER A 103 -5.97 -3.70 -1.67
N HIS A 104 -6.70 -3.92 -0.57
CA HIS A 104 -6.10 -4.16 0.74
C HIS A 104 -5.16 -5.36 0.74
N PHE A 105 -5.56 -6.48 0.13
CA PHE A 105 -4.73 -7.67 0.04
C PHE A 105 -3.43 -7.40 -0.74
N PHE A 106 -3.51 -6.73 -1.89
CA PHE A 106 -2.35 -6.40 -2.72
C PHE A 106 -1.37 -5.48 -1.99
N ASN A 107 -1.91 -4.43 -1.34
CA ASN A 107 -1.11 -3.51 -0.54
C ASN A 107 -0.40 -4.24 0.60
N ARG A 108 -1.11 -5.13 1.29
CA ARG A 108 -0.56 -5.96 2.36
C ARG A 108 0.62 -6.81 1.88
N VAL A 109 0.44 -7.55 0.77
CA VAL A 109 1.51 -8.36 0.16
C VAL A 109 2.70 -7.49 -0.24
N MET A 110 2.47 -6.33 -0.86
CA MET A 110 3.54 -5.41 -1.25
C MET A 110 4.34 -4.91 -0.05
N LEU A 111 3.67 -4.52 1.05
CA LEU A 111 4.33 -4.03 2.26
C LEU A 111 5.19 -5.11 2.93
N ILE A 112 4.68 -6.33 3.03
CA ILE A 112 5.44 -7.47 3.58
C ILE A 112 6.70 -7.71 2.76
N ARG A 113 6.58 -7.75 1.43
CA ARG A 113 7.73 -7.95 0.54
C ARG A 113 8.77 -6.83 0.69
N ALA A 114 8.31 -5.58 0.71
CA ALA A 114 9.18 -4.42 0.83
C ALA A 114 9.95 -4.41 2.17
N LYS A 115 9.25 -4.68 3.28
CA LYS A 115 9.88 -4.78 4.61
C LYS A 115 10.84 -5.96 4.69
N ALA A 116 10.48 -7.13 4.16
CA ALA A 116 11.34 -8.29 4.16
C ALA A 116 12.62 -8.07 3.33
N ALA A 117 12.48 -7.47 2.14
CA ALA A 117 13.62 -7.09 1.31
C ALA A 117 14.51 -6.06 2.04
N PHE A 118 13.92 -5.03 2.65
CA PHE A 118 14.65 -4.04 3.44
C PHE A 118 15.45 -4.68 4.59
N LEU A 119 14.85 -5.63 5.32
CA LEU A 119 15.52 -6.35 6.41
C LEU A 119 16.67 -7.22 5.89
N LEU A 120 16.49 -7.93 4.78
CA LEU A 120 17.56 -8.69 4.13
C LEU A 120 18.73 -7.79 3.73
N LYS A 121 18.44 -6.63 3.13
CA LYS A 121 19.47 -5.63 2.80
C LYS A 121 20.19 -5.10 4.02
N LYS A 122 19.47 -4.81 5.12
CA LYS A 122 20.06 -4.40 6.40
C LYS A 122 20.98 -5.48 6.98
N ARG A 123 20.70 -6.76 6.72
CA ARG A 123 21.51 -7.91 7.14
C ARG A 123 22.65 -8.26 6.16
N GLY A 124 22.84 -7.47 5.11
CA GLY A 124 23.95 -7.64 4.16
C GLY A 124 23.66 -8.59 2.98
N TYR A 125 22.41 -9.00 2.77
CA TYR A 125 22.01 -9.75 1.58
C TYR A 125 21.67 -8.78 0.44
N ASP A 126 22.37 -8.91 -0.70
CA ASP A 126 22.14 -8.06 -1.87
C ASP A 126 20.91 -8.53 -2.67
N MET A 127 19.97 -7.61 -2.92
CA MET A 127 18.70 -7.87 -3.62
C MET A 127 18.89 -8.31 -5.09
N MET A 128 20.10 -8.19 -5.66
CA MET A 128 20.40 -8.60 -7.04
C MET A 128 20.34 -10.13 -7.28
N THR A 129 20.25 -10.95 -6.23
CA THR A 129 20.18 -12.41 -6.39
C THR A 129 18.74 -12.94 -6.45
N ILE A 130 17.72 -12.08 -6.32
CA ILE A 130 16.33 -12.49 -6.55
C ILE A 130 16.06 -12.42 -8.06
N LYS A 131 16.76 -13.26 -8.83
CA LYS A 131 16.39 -13.52 -10.22
C LYS A 131 15.06 -14.26 -10.19
N THR A 132 14.10 -13.66 -10.88
CA THR A 132 12.88 -14.27 -11.38
C THR A 132 13.27 -15.51 -12.18
N GLU A 133 13.25 -16.68 -11.54
CA GLU A 133 13.05 -17.95 -12.24
C GLU A 133 11.56 -18.24 -12.12
N ASN A 134 10.85 -18.04 -13.24
CA ASN A 134 9.62 -18.72 -13.62
C ASN A 134 9.39 -18.35 -15.10
N GLU A 135 10.03 -19.12 -15.97
CA GLU A 135 9.54 -19.38 -17.33
C GLU A 135 8.31 -20.30 -17.27
#